data_AF-A0A9E5LAC6-F1
#
_entry.id   AF-A0A9E5LAC6-F1
#
_cell.length_a   1.000
_cell.length_b   1.000
_cell.length_c   1.000
_cell.angle_alpha   90.00
_cell.angle_beta   90.00
_cell.angle_gamma   90.00
#
_symmetry.space_group_name_H-M   'P 1'
#
loop_
_entity.id
_entity.type
_entity.pdbx_description
1 polymer ?
#
loop_
_entity_poly.entity_id
_entity_poly.type
_entity_poly.pdbx_seq_one_letter_code
_entity_poly.pdbx_strand_id
1 'polypeptide(L)'
;MELSETKNVKNSIQVKIKAWHQSASGKIEFKDSKWLKDGDNLGEVSNNPSYLNYKIERIKKSLRTQKWSVAFTNGTEIFEKQTSGNIQSIWNLQLEWLIIRHFYKKQKLQEKGIKCLSLIFIDKVANYISEEPVIKNLFVEKYKELYPEFYDNQQPNAAQIDAIQGFYFAQTGKGEYTDNENSMRKNSEVFDAILKDKKELLSFGDAVANKIEFIFSHSALGVGWDNPNIFNIATLSNSYSEIKKRQEIGRGLRICVNTDGQRVYDSLTVTDDERINQLTIIPNESYETFVTQYQEEIKEVYGTKQAGAGMTHTHKGEKQNQVHFKRSKNETINQAFKRFWSALAKKTNYTVSFDEQALIKRSIEALNKIEIADYVAEVSSRSIGAISEDGIKDQFGGTESYKLKAKYTALDLVEEISENTGISYITA
;
A
#
# COMPACT_ATOMS: atom_id res chain seq x y z
N MET A 1 9.14 -9.35 -11.10
CA MET A 1 9.18 -9.87 -12.49
C MET A 1 9.62 -11.32 -12.47
N GLU A 2 9.22 -12.13 -13.45
CA GLU A 2 9.44 -13.59 -13.46
C GLU A 2 9.87 -14.07 -14.85
N LEU A 3 10.77 -15.04 -14.93
CA LEU A 3 11.11 -15.70 -16.19
C LEU A 3 10.01 -16.72 -16.54
N SER A 4 9.22 -16.41 -17.58
CA SER A 4 8.01 -17.15 -17.94
C SER A 4 8.28 -18.22 -18.99
N GLU A 5 8.86 -17.84 -20.12
CA GLU A 5 9.19 -18.75 -21.22
C GLU A 5 10.60 -18.47 -21.74
N THR A 6 11.21 -19.50 -22.33
CA THR A 6 12.49 -19.39 -23.03
C THR A 6 12.38 -20.06 -24.38
N LYS A 7 13.04 -19.51 -25.39
CA LYS A 7 13.08 -20.05 -26.74
C LYS A 7 14.49 -19.92 -27.30
N ASN A 8 14.96 -21.00 -27.92
CA ASN A 8 16.20 -20.98 -28.67
C ASN A 8 15.88 -20.78 -30.15
N VAL A 9 16.36 -19.67 -30.72
CA VAL A 9 16.25 -19.35 -32.16
C VAL A 9 17.68 -19.43 -32.74
N LYS A 10 17.84 -19.80 -34.01
CA LYS A 10 19.16 -19.91 -34.66
C LYS A 10 20.03 -18.68 -34.32
N ASN A 11 21.14 -18.91 -33.60
CA ASN A 11 22.11 -17.93 -33.10
C ASN A 11 21.64 -16.89 -32.05
N SER A 12 20.44 -17.02 -31.46
CA SER A 12 20.02 -16.13 -30.37
C SER A 12 19.06 -16.80 -29.40
N ILE A 13 19.35 -16.67 -28.10
CA ILE A 13 18.42 -17.08 -27.05
C ILE A 13 17.43 -15.93 -26.82
N GLN A 14 16.15 -16.26 -26.74
CA GLN A 14 15.09 -15.31 -26.43
C GLN A 14 14.31 -15.75 -25.19
N VAL A 15 13.79 -14.78 -24.45
CA VAL A 15 13.02 -15.01 -23.23
C VAL A 15 11.74 -14.19 -23.22
N LYS A 16 10.71 -14.70 -22.57
CA LYS A 16 9.58 -13.88 -22.11
C LYS A 16 9.69 -13.69 -20.61
N ILE A 17 9.52 -12.45 -20.19
CA ILE A 17 9.55 -12.07 -18.80
C ILE A 17 8.16 -11.59 -18.43
N LYS A 18 7.56 -12.22 -17.43
CA LYS A 18 6.31 -11.75 -16.84
C LYS A 18 6.62 -10.59 -15.91
N ALA A 19 6.12 -9.42 -16.25
CA ALA A 19 6.44 -8.19 -15.53
C ALA A 19 5.20 -7.32 -15.40
N TRP A 20 5.31 -6.24 -14.63
CA TRP A 20 4.27 -5.22 -14.56
C TRP A 20 4.36 -4.31 -15.78
N HIS A 21 3.41 -4.43 -16.71
CA HIS A 21 3.32 -3.61 -17.92
C HIS A 21 2.36 -2.44 -17.69
N GLN A 22 2.72 -1.25 -18.13
CA GLN A 22 1.83 -0.09 -18.08
C GLN A 22 1.15 0.13 -19.44
N SER A 23 -0.17 0.25 -19.44
CA SER A 23 -0.93 0.66 -20.65
C SER A 23 -0.79 2.16 -20.91
N ALA A 24 -1.14 2.59 -22.12
CA ALA A 24 -1.20 4.02 -22.47
C ALA A 24 -2.22 4.81 -21.62
N SER A 25 -3.16 4.12 -20.95
CA SER A 25 -4.14 4.71 -20.04
C SER A 25 -3.68 4.74 -18.57
N GLY A 26 -2.43 4.35 -18.28
CA GLY A 26 -1.86 4.32 -16.93
C GLY A 26 -2.09 3.02 -16.15
N LYS A 27 -2.97 2.12 -16.62
CA LYS A 27 -3.27 0.85 -15.95
C LYS A 27 -2.06 -0.09 -16.00
N ILE A 28 -1.59 -0.56 -14.85
CA ILE A 28 -0.54 -1.57 -14.76
C ILE A 28 -1.12 -2.99 -14.63
N GLU A 29 -0.63 -3.91 -15.45
CA GLU A 29 -1.05 -5.32 -15.51
C GLU A 29 0.15 -6.26 -15.46
N PHE A 30 0.05 -7.34 -14.68
CA PHE A 30 1.11 -8.35 -14.60
C PHE A 30 0.98 -9.38 -15.72
N LYS A 31 1.74 -9.23 -16.80
CA LYS A 31 1.65 -10.06 -18.01
C LYS A 31 3.00 -10.33 -18.65
N ASP A 32 3.02 -11.26 -19.60
CA ASP A 32 4.22 -11.62 -20.34
C ASP A 32 4.65 -10.53 -21.32
N SER A 33 5.96 -10.29 -21.37
CA SER A 33 6.59 -9.44 -22.38
C SER A 33 6.52 -10.06 -23.78
N LYS A 34 6.82 -9.25 -24.79
CA LYS A 34 7.28 -9.77 -26.09
C LYS A 34 8.58 -10.57 -25.89
N TRP A 35 8.97 -11.37 -26.88
CA TRP A 35 10.25 -12.07 -26.85
C TRP A 35 11.41 -11.08 -26.80
N LEU A 36 12.20 -11.14 -25.73
CA LEU A 36 13.37 -10.31 -25.48
C LEU A 36 14.65 -11.09 -25.76
N LYS A 37 15.69 -10.39 -26.20
CA LYS A 37 17.06 -10.91 -26.42
C LYS A 37 18.08 -10.09 -25.64
N ASP A 38 19.33 -10.55 -25.64
CA ASP A 38 20.45 -9.80 -25.06
C ASP A 38 20.50 -8.37 -25.64
N GLY A 39 20.59 -7.38 -24.76
CA GLY A 39 20.60 -5.96 -25.09
C GLY A 39 19.24 -5.24 -25.04
N ASP A 40 18.12 -5.96 -24.97
CA ASP A 40 16.79 -5.33 -24.86
C ASP A 40 16.55 -4.76 -23.45
N ASN A 41 15.79 -3.66 -23.36
CA ASN A 41 15.42 -3.01 -22.10
C ASN A 41 13.99 -3.39 -21.68
N LEU A 42 13.82 -3.94 -20.48
CA LEU A 42 12.51 -4.36 -19.98
C LEU A 42 11.57 -3.16 -19.76
N GLY A 43 12.07 -2.01 -19.32
CA GLY A 43 11.28 -0.80 -19.12
C GLY A 43 10.69 -0.26 -20.41
N GLU A 44 11.47 -0.23 -21.48
CA GLU A 44 11.00 0.22 -22.80
C GLU A 44 9.92 -0.71 -23.37
N VAL A 45 10.07 -2.03 -23.21
CA VAL A 45 9.10 -3.00 -23.74
C VAL A 45 7.84 -3.10 -22.87
N SER A 46 7.97 -2.88 -21.56
CA SER A 46 6.84 -2.89 -20.62
C SER A 46 6.15 -1.54 -20.47
N ASN A 47 6.75 -0.48 -21.04
CA ASN A 47 6.38 0.91 -20.81
C ASN A 47 6.35 1.27 -19.31
N ASN A 48 7.16 0.60 -18.49
CA ASN A 48 7.18 0.77 -17.04
C ASN A 48 8.50 1.44 -16.60
N PRO A 49 8.44 2.66 -16.01
CA PRO A 49 9.61 3.38 -15.51
C PRO A 49 10.51 2.60 -14.53
N SER A 50 9.96 1.73 -13.69
CA SER A 50 10.75 0.93 -12.73
C SER A 50 11.74 0.00 -13.40
N TYR A 51 11.44 -0.44 -14.62
CA TYR A 51 12.29 -1.37 -15.34
C TYR A 51 13.27 -0.68 -16.30
N LEU A 52 13.39 0.66 -16.28
CA LEU A 52 14.31 1.38 -17.17
C LEU A 52 15.78 1.03 -16.96
N ASN A 53 16.16 0.62 -15.75
CA ASN A 53 17.52 0.16 -15.43
C ASN A 53 17.71 -1.36 -15.69
N TYR A 54 16.70 -2.04 -16.22
CA TYR A 54 16.70 -3.48 -16.45
C TYR A 54 16.94 -3.79 -17.92
N LYS A 55 18.16 -3.49 -18.38
CA LYS A 55 18.66 -3.95 -19.69
C LYS A 55 19.22 -5.36 -19.56
N ILE A 56 18.82 -6.27 -20.45
CA ILE A 56 19.30 -7.65 -20.45
C ILE A 56 20.78 -7.64 -20.83
N GLU A 57 21.64 -8.04 -19.90
CA GLU A 57 23.07 -8.21 -20.14
C GLU A 57 23.34 -9.57 -20.76
N ARG A 58 22.74 -10.63 -20.19
CA ARG A 58 22.99 -12.00 -20.64
C ARG A 58 21.89 -12.97 -20.24
N ILE A 59 21.45 -13.77 -21.21
CA ILE A 59 20.62 -14.96 -20.96
C ILE A 59 21.50 -16.21 -20.95
N LYS A 60 21.42 -17.02 -19.89
CA LYS A 60 22.23 -18.24 -19.75
C LYS A 60 21.41 -19.42 -19.23
N LYS A 61 21.82 -20.63 -19.60
CA LYS A 61 21.33 -21.88 -19.02
C LYS A 61 22.42 -22.48 -18.15
N SER A 62 22.15 -22.67 -16.86
CA SER A 62 23.11 -23.28 -15.94
C SER A 62 23.36 -24.74 -16.32
N LEU A 63 24.62 -25.12 -16.54
CA LEU A 63 24.99 -26.52 -16.84
C LEU A 63 24.71 -27.46 -15.66
N ARG A 64 24.84 -26.95 -14.42
CA ARG A 64 24.66 -27.73 -13.19
C ARG A 64 23.18 -27.93 -12.83
N THR A 65 22.40 -26.86 -12.86
CA THR A 65 20.99 -26.89 -12.43
C THR A 65 20.02 -27.07 -13.60
N GLN A 66 20.51 -27.00 -14.85
CA GLN A 66 19.70 -27.03 -16.08
C GLN A 66 18.59 -25.97 -16.14
N LYS A 67 18.64 -24.96 -15.26
CA LYS A 67 17.69 -23.85 -15.21
C LYS A 67 18.18 -22.67 -16.04
N TRP A 68 17.25 -22.00 -16.69
CA TRP A 68 17.52 -20.71 -17.34
C TRP A 68 17.64 -19.58 -16.32
N SER A 69 18.50 -18.61 -16.61
CA SER A 69 18.55 -17.34 -15.91
C SER A 69 18.81 -16.16 -16.85
N VAL A 70 18.35 -14.99 -16.44
CA VAL A 70 18.52 -13.72 -17.15
C VAL A 70 19.17 -12.74 -16.21
N ALA A 71 20.36 -12.26 -16.58
CA ALA A 71 21.10 -11.24 -15.85
C ALA A 71 20.86 -9.87 -16.50
N PHE A 72 20.64 -8.86 -15.66
CA PHE A 72 20.43 -7.47 -16.05
C PHE A 72 21.63 -6.62 -15.69
N THR A 73 21.83 -5.52 -16.41
CA THR A 73 22.95 -4.58 -16.20
C THR A 73 22.97 -3.91 -14.82
N ASN A 74 21.85 -3.92 -14.10
CA ASN A 74 21.75 -3.43 -12.72
C ASN A 74 22.16 -4.49 -11.67
N GLY A 75 22.64 -5.66 -12.10
CA GLY A 75 23.04 -6.76 -11.23
C GLY A 75 21.90 -7.69 -10.81
N THR A 76 20.65 -7.44 -11.21
CA THR A 76 19.53 -8.35 -10.94
C THR A 76 19.66 -9.62 -11.77
N GLU A 77 19.37 -10.78 -11.19
CA GLU A 77 19.29 -12.05 -11.93
C GLU A 77 17.99 -12.79 -11.60
N ILE A 78 17.22 -13.14 -12.64
CA ILE A 78 15.99 -13.96 -12.50
C ILE A 78 16.23 -15.38 -12.98
N PHE A 79 15.58 -16.34 -12.33
CA PHE A 79 15.72 -17.76 -12.64
C PHE A 79 14.37 -18.37 -13.07
N GLU A 80 14.45 -19.40 -13.91
CA GLU A 80 13.30 -20.21 -14.32
C GLU A 80 12.59 -20.84 -13.12
N LYS A 81 11.28 -20.58 -13.00
CA LYS A 81 10.42 -21.03 -11.88
C LYS A 81 10.92 -20.56 -10.51
N GLN A 82 11.03 -19.25 -10.31
CA GLN A 82 11.20 -18.67 -8.97
C GLN A 82 9.93 -18.89 -8.12
N THR A 83 9.82 -20.07 -7.52
CA THR A 83 8.74 -20.45 -6.59
C THR A 83 9.01 -19.84 -5.20
N SER A 84 8.02 -19.16 -4.61
CA SER A 84 7.82 -18.67 -3.22
C SER A 84 9.00 -18.23 -2.33
N GLY A 85 10.16 -18.89 -2.35
CA GLY A 85 11.35 -18.51 -1.59
C GLY A 85 11.89 -17.13 -1.95
N ASN A 86 11.71 -16.67 -3.20
CA ASN A 86 12.13 -15.32 -3.60
C ASN A 86 11.30 -14.22 -2.90
N ILE A 87 10.00 -14.45 -2.69
CA ILE A 87 9.14 -13.45 -2.02
C ILE A 87 9.58 -13.24 -0.57
N GLN A 88 9.90 -14.32 0.15
CA GLN A 88 10.44 -14.21 1.51
C GLN A 88 11.80 -13.51 1.54
N SER A 89 12.69 -13.79 0.57
CA SER A 89 13.97 -13.07 0.45
C SER A 89 13.78 -11.58 0.18
N ILE A 90 12.79 -11.20 -0.65
CA ILE A 90 12.43 -9.81 -0.91
C ILE A 90 11.88 -9.16 0.36
N TRP A 91 10.94 -9.80 1.06
CA TRP A 91 10.42 -9.30 2.33
C TRP A 91 11.52 -9.13 3.38
N ASN A 92 12.44 -10.09 3.44
CA ASN A 92 13.58 -10.04 4.34
C ASN A 92 14.42 -8.78 4.07
N LEU A 93 14.83 -8.55 2.82
CA LEU A 93 15.55 -7.33 2.43
C LEU A 93 14.74 -6.04 2.71
N GLN A 94 13.45 -6.03 2.39
CA GLN A 94 12.60 -4.85 2.62
C GLN A 94 12.48 -4.53 4.12
N LEU A 95 12.33 -5.56 4.97
CA LEU A 95 12.28 -5.41 6.43
C LEU A 95 13.63 -4.98 6.99
N GLU A 96 14.74 -5.53 6.48
CA GLU A 96 16.10 -5.13 6.84
C GLU A 96 16.32 -3.64 6.61
N TRP A 97 16.08 -3.15 5.38
CA TRP A 97 16.20 -1.74 5.04
C TRP A 97 15.25 -0.85 5.83
N LEU A 98 14.02 -1.32 6.08
CA LEU A 98 13.06 -0.59 6.90
C LEU A 98 13.57 -0.41 8.33
N ILE A 99 14.08 -1.47 8.96
CA ILE A 99 14.57 -1.45 10.35
C ILE A 99 15.80 -0.55 10.46
N ILE A 100 16.78 -0.72 9.55
CA ILE A 100 17.97 0.14 9.47
C ILE A 100 17.56 1.62 9.37
N ARG A 101 16.65 1.94 8.43
CA ARG A 101 16.21 3.32 8.24
C ARG A 101 15.43 3.84 9.45
N HIS A 102 14.64 2.99 10.09
CA HIS A 102 13.91 3.36 11.30
C HIS A 102 14.87 3.69 12.44
N PHE A 103 15.87 2.85 12.74
CA PHE A 103 16.84 3.11 13.80
C PHE A 103 17.63 4.39 13.57
N TYR A 104 18.12 4.60 12.35
CA TYR A 104 18.83 5.83 11.99
C TYR A 104 17.98 7.08 12.24
N LYS A 105 16.72 7.07 11.79
CA LYS A 105 15.81 8.19 12.02
C LYS A 105 15.43 8.34 13.49
N LYS A 106 15.19 7.24 14.20
CA LYS A 106 14.82 7.23 15.61
C LYS A 106 15.89 7.93 16.45
N GLN A 107 17.16 7.57 16.29
CA GLN A 107 18.28 8.23 17.00
C GLN A 107 18.30 9.74 16.71
N LYS A 108 18.22 10.13 15.43
CA LYS A 108 18.24 11.55 15.00
C LYS A 108 17.03 12.36 15.49
N LEU A 109 15.84 11.76 15.52
CA LEU A 109 14.58 12.42 15.86
C LEU A 109 14.33 12.48 17.37
N GLN A 110 14.86 11.51 18.12
CA GLN A 110 14.73 11.43 19.57
C GLN A 110 15.35 12.65 20.27
N GLU A 111 16.50 13.15 19.78
CA GLU A 111 17.12 14.39 20.27
C GLU A 111 16.21 15.61 20.14
N LYS A 112 15.27 15.58 19.18
CA LYS A 112 14.31 16.66 18.92
C LYS A 112 12.95 16.44 19.61
N GLY A 113 12.84 15.39 20.43
CA GLY A 113 11.58 15.02 21.07
C GLY A 113 10.52 14.55 20.07
N ILE A 114 10.93 14.00 18.92
CA ILE A 114 10.02 13.52 17.88
C ILE A 114 10.05 11.99 17.89
N LYS A 115 8.91 11.36 18.11
CA LYS A 115 8.78 9.91 18.01
C LYS A 115 8.69 9.49 16.55
N CYS A 116 9.51 8.51 16.14
CA CYS A 116 9.53 7.97 14.78
C CYS A 116 8.59 6.76 14.68
N LEU A 117 7.70 6.75 13.68
CA LEU A 117 6.83 5.61 13.39
C LEU A 117 7.08 5.06 11.98
N SER A 118 6.98 3.75 11.84
CA SER A 118 7.03 3.02 10.57
C SER A 118 5.71 2.33 10.28
N LEU A 119 5.19 2.47 9.07
CA LEU A 119 3.98 1.80 8.60
C LEU A 119 4.33 0.72 7.57
N ILE A 120 3.82 -0.49 7.77
CA ILE A 120 4.10 -1.66 6.95
C ILE A 120 2.79 -2.20 6.39
N PHE A 121 2.68 -2.23 5.07
CA PHE A 121 1.56 -2.83 4.36
C PHE A 121 1.85 -4.29 4.05
N ILE A 122 1.07 -5.19 4.63
CA ILE A 122 1.20 -6.64 4.47
C ILE A 122 0.22 -7.19 3.44
N ASP A 123 0.66 -8.22 2.73
CA ASP A 123 -0.15 -8.87 1.69
C ASP A 123 -1.37 -9.60 2.25
N LYS A 124 -1.20 -10.31 3.37
CA LYS A 124 -2.25 -11.09 4.02
C LYS A 124 -2.09 -11.03 5.52
N VAL A 125 -3.20 -10.90 6.25
CA VAL A 125 -3.19 -10.92 7.72
C VAL A 125 -2.63 -12.24 8.27
N ALA A 126 -2.90 -13.35 7.58
CA ALA A 126 -2.36 -14.67 7.91
C ALA A 126 -0.83 -14.68 7.98
N ASN A 127 -0.13 -13.88 7.17
CA ASN A 127 1.33 -13.82 7.21
C ASN A 127 1.88 -13.18 8.50
N TYR A 128 1.02 -12.64 9.36
CA TYR A 128 1.40 -11.94 10.58
C TYR A 128 0.77 -12.51 11.87
N ILE A 129 -0.46 -13.05 11.82
CA ILE A 129 -1.14 -13.61 13.02
C ILE A 129 -1.34 -15.14 12.97
N SER A 130 -1.08 -15.83 11.85
CA SER A 130 -1.30 -17.28 11.79
C SER A 130 -0.40 -18.07 12.76
N GLU A 131 -0.64 -19.38 12.86
CA GLU A 131 0.22 -20.31 13.61
C GLU A 131 1.68 -20.30 13.11
N GLU A 132 1.88 -19.97 11.82
CA GLU A 132 3.21 -19.80 11.20
C GLU A 132 3.31 -18.41 10.54
N PRO A 133 3.49 -17.33 11.33
CA PRO A 133 3.40 -15.97 10.83
C PRO A 133 4.73 -15.55 10.18
N VAL A 134 4.86 -15.82 8.88
CA VAL A 134 6.09 -15.61 8.10
C VAL A 134 6.66 -14.20 8.25
N ILE A 135 5.86 -13.15 8.06
CA ILE A 135 6.33 -11.75 8.13
C ILE A 135 6.71 -11.37 9.56
N LYS A 136 5.94 -11.81 10.57
CA LYS A 136 6.25 -11.53 11.98
C LYS A 136 7.59 -12.18 12.36
N ASN A 137 7.81 -13.43 11.96
CA ASN A 137 9.04 -14.16 12.23
C ASN A 137 10.24 -13.48 11.57
N LEU A 138 10.14 -13.14 10.28
CA LEU A 138 11.19 -12.42 9.55
C LEU A 138 11.51 -11.07 10.20
N PHE A 139 10.50 -10.32 10.62
CA PHE A 139 10.70 -9.04 11.31
C PHE A 139 11.44 -9.23 12.64
N VAL A 140 11.01 -10.17 13.48
CA VAL A 140 11.63 -10.43 14.78
C VAL A 140 13.09 -10.89 14.63
N GLU A 141 13.36 -11.75 13.65
CA GLU A 141 14.71 -12.23 13.35
C GLU A 141 15.62 -11.07 12.93
N LYS A 142 15.21 -10.30 11.92
CA LYS A 142 15.98 -9.17 11.40
C LYS A 142 16.16 -8.06 12.42
N TYR A 143 15.14 -7.80 13.24
CA TYR A 143 15.24 -6.83 14.32
C TYR A 143 16.31 -7.24 15.34
N LYS A 144 16.35 -8.50 15.76
CA LYS A 144 17.39 -9.01 16.68
C LYS A 144 18.78 -8.98 16.07
N GLU A 145 18.89 -9.28 14.79
CA GLU A 145 20.16 -9.27 14.05
C GLU A 145 20.75 -7.85 13.99
N LEU A 146 19.93 -6.85 13.66
CA LEU A 146 20.36 -5.47 13.46
C LEU A 146 20.49 -4.65 14.75
N TYR A 147 19.73 -4.98 15.80
CA TYR A 147 19.70 -4.20 17.04
C TYR A 147 21.09 -3.99 17.69
N PRO A 148 21.98 -5.00 17.79
CA PRO A 148 23.34 -4.83 18.32
C PRO A 148 24.15 -3.72 17.63
N GLU A 149 23.95 -3.52 16.32
CA GLU A 149 24.69 -2.52 15.54
C GLU A 149 24.31 -1.07 15.92
N PHE A 150 23.09 -0.86 16.43
CA PHE A 150 22.56 0.47 16.75
C PHE A 150 22.47 0.75 18.26
N TYR A 151 22.67 -0.27 19.10
CA TYR A 151 22.47 -0.20 20.55
C TYR A 151 23.64 -0.82 21.32
N ASP A 152 24.88 -0.49 20.94
CA ASP A 152 26.11 -0.86 21.66
C ASP A 152 26.23 -2.37 21.97
N ASN A 153 25.95 -3.22 20.97
CA ASN A 153 25.94 -4.68 21.09
C ASN A 153 24.94 -5.28 22.10
N GLN A 154 23.95 -4.51 22.54
CA GLN A 154 22.86 -5.04 23.35
C GLN A 154 21.95 -5.97 22.52
N GLN A 155 21.25 -6.88 23.21
CA GLN A 155 20.28 -7.77 22.61
C GLN A 155 18.87 -7.37 23.07
N PRO A 156 17.91 -7.19 22.15
CA PRO A 156 16.54 -6.88 22.53
C PRO A 156 15.86 -8.14 23.06
N ASN A 157 15.09 -8.00 24.14
CA ASN A 157 14.32 -9.12 24.68
C ASN A 157 13.02 -9.32 23.87
N ALA A 158 12.42 -10.52 23.94
CA ALA A 158 11.23 -10.84 23.16
C ALA A 158 10.03 -9.93 23.48
N ALA A 159 9.88 -9.54 24.76
CA ALA A 159 8.79 -8.66 25.20
C ALA A 159 8.93 -7.22 24.63
N GLN A 160 10.16 -6.73 24.51
CA GLN A 160 10.48 -5.44 23.91
C GLN A 160 10.12 -5.43 22.42
N ILE A 161 10.49 -6.50 21.72
CA ILE A 161 10.19 -6.63 20.29
C ILE A 161 8.68 -6.73 20.06
N ASP A 162 7.94 -7.43 20.92
CA ASP A 162 6.48 -7.52 20.81
C ASP A 162 5.81 -6.17 21.15
N ALA A 163 6.32 -5.45 22.16
CA ALA A 163 5.76 -4.15 22.58
C ALA A 163 5.91 -3.02 21.54
N ILE A 164 6.93 -3.08 20.68
CA ILE A 164 7.12 -2.09 19.61
C ILE A 164 6.22 -2.34 18.38
N GLN A 165 5.58 -3.51 18.32
CA GLN A 165 4.73 -3.90 17.19
C GLN A 165 3.27 -3.55 17.49
N GLY A 166 2.66 -2.76 16.60
CA GLY A 166 1.23 -2.51 16.55
C GLY A 166 0.62 -3.14 15.30
N PHE A 167 -0.62 -3.61 15.38
CA PHE A 167 -1.31 -4.21 14.24
C PHE A 167 -2.72 -3.67 14.03
N TYR A 168 -3.11 -3.55 12.76
CA TYR A 168 -4.38 -2.99 12.31
C TYR A 168 -5.16 -3.98 11.45
N PHE A 169 -5.64 -5.05 12.07
CA PHE A 169 -6.53 -6.05 11.47
C PHE A 169 -7.36 -6.71 12.58
N ALA A 170 -8.58 -7.16 12.27
CA ALA A 170 -9.51 -7.70 13.25
C ALA A 170 -9.92 -9.12 12.93
N GLN A 171 -10.03 -9.96 13.95
CA GLN A 171 -10.58 -11.29 13.80
C GLN A 171 -12.11 -11.23 13.88
N THR A 172 -12.82 -11.85 12.94
CA THR A 172 -14.27 -12.07 13.08
C THR A 172 -14.53 -13.16 14.09
N GLY A 173 -15.77 -13.23 14.60
CA GLY A 173 -16.21 -14.30 15.49
C GLY A 173 -16.16 -15.71 14.89
N LYS A 174 -15.89 -15.85 13.57
CA LYS A 174 -15.67 -17.14 12.88
C LYS A 174 -14.19 -17.53 12.74
N GLY A 175 -13.26 -16.71 13.24
CA GLY A 175 -11.83 -16.96 13.16
C GLY A 175 -11.13 -16.39 11.91
N GLU A 176 -11.87 -15.83 10.96
CA GLU A 176 -11.34 -15.18 9.75
C GLU A 176 -10.95 -13.72 10.04
N TYR A 177 -9.86 -13.24 9.44
CA TYR A 177 -9.36 -11.88 9.66
C TYR A 177 -9.89 -10.92 8.60
N THR A 178 -10.38 -9.75 9.03
CA THR A 178 -10.98 -8.74 8.15
C THR A 178 -10.52 -7.33 8.53
N ASP A 179 -10.69 -6.42 7.58
CA ASP A 179 -10.53 -4.98 7.72
C ASP A 179 -11.88 -4.24 7.73
N ASN A 180 -12.96 -4.91 8.15
CA ASN A 180 -14.25 -4.26 8.32
C ASN A 180 -14.28 -3.49 9.65
N GLU A 181 -14.55 -2.18 9.59
CA GLU A 181 -14.55 -1.26 10.74
C GLU A 181 -15.44 -1.74 11.90
N ASN A 182 -16.56 -2.41 11.61
CA ASN A 182 -17.46 -2.97 12.63
C ASN A 182 -16.89 -4.20 13.35
N SER A 183 -16.12 -5.03 12.65
CA SER A 183 -15.38 -6.16 13.23
C SER A 183 -14.16 -5.68 14.01
N MET A 184 -13.52 -4.59 13.55
CA MET A 184 -12.38 -4.00 14.23
C MET A 184 -12.71 -3.36 15.58
N ARG A 185 -13.86 -2.71 15.72
CA ARG A 185 -14.28 -2.11 17.01
C ARG A 185 -14.56 -3.13 18.12
N LYS A 186 -14.68 -4.41 17.80
CA LYS A 186 -14.98 -5.48 18.77
C LYS A 186 -13.73 -6.16 19.33
N ASN A 187 -12.54 -5.96 18.74
CA ASN A 187 -11.34 -6.70 19.09
C ASN A 187 -10.12 -5.80 19.41
N SER A 188 -9.51 -6.10 20.56
CA SER A 188 -8.15 -5.71 21.03
C SER A 188 -7.91 -4.30 21.58
N GLU A 189 -7.26 -4.25 22.75
CA GLU A 189 -6.67 -3.05 23.38
C GLU A 189 -5.62 -2.36 22.49
N VAL A 190 -4.92 -3.12 21.64
CA VAL A 190 -3.88 -2.59 20.72
C VAL A 190 -4.51 -1.77 19.59
N PHE A 191 -5.70 -2.17 19.12
CA PHE A 191 -6.44 -1.42 18.10
C PHE A 191 -6.92 -0.08 18.66
N ASP A 192 -7.44 -0.10 19.89
CA ASP A 192 -7.84 1.09 20.63
C ASP A 192 -6.64 2.03 20.89
N ALA A 193 -5.49 1.50 21.32
CA ALA A 193 -4.27 2.29 21.52
C ALA A 193 -3.78 3.00 20.25
N ILE A 194 -3.96 2.35 19.10
CA ILE A 194 -3.61 2.87 17.78
C ILE A 194 -4.59 4.00 17.41
N LEU A 195 -5.90 3.76 17.35
CA LEU A 195 -6.88 4.73 16.84
C LEU A 195 -7.40 5.77 17.85
N LYS A 196 -7.58 5.39 19.11
CA LYS A 196 -8.16 6.26 20.16
C LYS A 196 -7.08 7.09 20.83
N ASP A 197 -5.90 6.52 21.09
CA ASP A 197 -4.84 7.16 21.87
C ASP A 197 -3.73 7.75 21.00
N LYS A 198 -4.11 8.43 19.91
CA LYS A 198 -3.19 9.09 18.97
C LYS A 198 -2.15 9.99 19.64
N LYS A 199 -2.52 10.65 20.74
CA LYS A 199 -1.61 11.51 21.49
C LYS A 199 -0.57 10.70 22.27
N GLU A 200 -0.96 9.55 22.80
CA GLU A 200 -0.05 8.66 23.52
C GLU A 200 0.87 7.92 22.56
N LEU A 201 0.39 7.58 21.35
CA LEU A 201 1.22 7.02 20.30
C LEU A 201 2.35 7.98 19.86
N LEU A 202 2.16 9.29 20.05
CA LEU A 202 3.13 10.34 19.70
C LEU A 202 4.04 10.77 20.86
N SER A 203 3.74 10.35 22.09
CA SER A 203 4.55 10.68 23.26
C SER A 203 5.49 9.54 23.66
N PHE A 204 6.49 9.87 24.48
CA PHE A 204 7.33 8.89 25.16
C PHE A 204 6.70 8.55 26.52
N GLY A 205 6.72 7.28 26.91
CA GLY A 205 6.11 6.81 28.16
C GLY A 205 6.06 5.28 28.22
N ASP A 206 5.45 4.78 29.29
CA ASP A 206 5.38 3.34 29.59
C ASP A 206 4.08 2.67 29.15
N ALA A 207 3.10 3.44 28.64
CA ALA A 207 1.84 2.87 28.16
C ALA A 207 2.07 2.05 26.88
N VAL A 208 1.12 1.16 26.58
CA VAL A 208 1.20 0.27 25.41
C VAL A 208 1.35 1.08 24.12
N ALA A 209 0.58 2.17 23.95
CA ALA A 209 0.67 3.07 22.80
C ALA A 209 2.05 3.74 22.66
N ASN A 210 2.70 4.08 23.78
CA ASN A 210 4.01 4.75 23.78
C ASN A 210 5.12 3.84 23.27
N LYS A 211 4.99 2.52 23.43
CA LYS A 211 6.01 1.56 23.00
C LYS A 211 5.94 1.24 21.51
N ILE A 212 4.75 1.34 20.91
CA ILE A 212 4.55 1.04 19.48
C ILE A 212 5.36 1.98 18.59
N GLU A 213 6.13 1.39 17.68
CA GLU A 213 6.98 2.07 16.69
C GLU A 213 6.75 1.55 15.27
N PHE A 214 6.40 0.27 15.12
CA PHE A 214 6.13 -0.39 13.85
C PHE A 214 4.66 -0.79 13.78
N ILE A 215 3.97 -0.34 12.73
CA ILE A 215 2.53 -0.55 12.56
C ILE A 215 2.31 -1.41 11.34
N PHE A 216 1.75 -2.60 11.53
CA PHE A 216 1.43 -3.55 10.46
C PHE A 216 -0.04 -3.42 10.08
N SER A 217 -0.32 -3.27 8.79
CA SER A 217 -1.67 -3.08 8.27
C SER A 217 -1.87 -3.82 6.94
N HIS A 218 -3.05 -4.39 6.73
CA HIS A 218 -3.38 -5.05 5.46
C HIS A 218 -3.97 -4.07 4.43
N SER A 219 -4.70 -3.04 4.87
CA SER A 219 -5.34 -2.07 4.00
C SER A 219 -4.92 -0.63 4.34
N ALA A 220 -5.15 0.30 3.41
CA ALA A 220 -5.01 1.72 3.67
C ALA A 220 -5.82 2.07 4.92
N LEU A 221 -5.14 2.46 6.00
CA LEU A 221 -5.75 2.74 7.30
C LEU A 221 -6.99 3.65 7.10
N GLY A 222 -8.14 3.25 7.64
CA GLY A 222 -9.45 3.85 7.33
C GLY A 222 -9.59 5.34 7.64
N VAL A 223 -10.79 5.86 7.43
CA VAL A 223 -11.17 7.24 7.81
C VAL A 223 -10.95 7.38 9.32
N GLY A 224 -10.07 8.31 9.71
CA GLY A 224 -9.71 8.51 11.12
C GLY A 224 -8.26 8.18 11.45
N TRP A 225 -7.50 7.50 10.59
CA TRP A 225 -6.05 7.36 10.77
C TRP A 225 -5.27 8.53 10.14
N ASP A 226 -4.72 9.39 10.98
CA ASP A 226 -3.90 10.52 10.59
C ASP A 226 -2.81 10.71 11.64
N ASN A 227 -1.62 10.15 11.38
CA ASN A 227 -0.47 10.32 12.24
C ASN A 227 0.65 11.07 11.49
N PRO A 228 1.04 12.28 11.92
CA PRO A 228 2.04 13.09 11.23
C PRO A 228 3.48 12.59 11.39
N ASN A 229 3.73 11.61 12.27
CA ASN A 229 5.06 11.10 12.58
C ASN A 229 5.38 9.76 11.90
N ILE A 230 4.69 9.45 10.80
CA ILE A 230 5.03 8.30 9.95
C ILE A 230 6.20 8.73 9.05
N PHE A 231 7.40 8.24 9.36
CA PHE A 231 8.61 8.57 8.60
C PHE A 231 9.01 7.49 7.61
N ASN A 232 8.54 6.26 7.79
CA ASN A 232 8.85 5.16 6.89
C ASN A 232 7.57 4.43 6.50
N ILE A 233 7.45 4.10 5.22
CA ILE A 233 6.38 3.25 4.68
C ILE A 233 7.04 2.10 3.94
N ALA A 234 6.69 0.85 4.27
CA ALA A 234 7.12 -0.33 3.54
C ALA A 234 5.91 -1.04 2.94
N THR A 235 5.99 -1.44 1.66
CA THR A 235 4.95 -2.21 1.00
C THR A 235 5.44 -3.62 0.68
N LEU A 236 5.00 -4.58 1.48
CA LEU A 236 5.28 -6.01 1.30
C LEU A 236 4.22 -6.69 0.41
N SER A 237 3.09 -6.04 0.15
CA SER A 237 1.99 -6.54 -0.69
C SER A 237 2.20 -6.29 -2.17
N ASN A 238 1.92 -7.28 -3.04
CA ASN A 238 2.02 -7.14 -4.50
C ASN A 238 0.78 -6.53 -5.17
N SER A 239 -0.24 -6.18 -4.40
CA SER A 239 -1.48 -5.60 -4.91
C SER A 239 -1.26 -4.19 -5.49
N TYR A 240 -1.69 -4.00 -6.74
CA TYR A 240 -1.64 -2.72 -7.44
C TYR A 240 -3.00 -2.02 -7.37
N SER A 241 -3.09 -0.97 -6.56
CA SER A 241 -4.20 -0.03 -6.59
C SER A 241 -3.67 1.40 -6.44
N GLU A 242 -3.63 2.15 -7.54
CA GLU A 242 -3.10 3.53 -7.56
C GLU A 242 -3.83 4.47 -6.60
N ILE A 243 -5.17 4.35 -6.53
CA ILE A 243 -6.00 5.20 -5.68
C ILE A 243 -5.67 4.97 -4.20
N LYS A 244 -5.46 3.70 -3.79
CA LYS A 244 -5.04 3.36 -2.42
C LYS A 244 -3.63 3.89 -2.14
N LYS A 245 -2.68 3.65 -3.04
CA LYS A 245 -1.28 4.08 -2.88
C LYS A 245 -1.12 5.60 -2.74
N ARG A 246 -1.90 6.42 -3.47
CA ARG A 246 -1.86 7.88 -3.35
C ARG A 246 -2.36 8.37 -1.99
N GLN A 247 -3.43 7.76 -1.48
CA GLN A 247 -3.96 8.09 -0.15
C GLN A 247 -3.02 7.61 0.98
N GLU A 248 -2.32 6.51 0.78
CA GLU A 248 -1.33 5.98 1.74
C GLU A 248 -0.10 6.90 1.85
N ILE A 249 0.48 7.33 0.72
CA ILE A 249 1.62 8.28 0.72
C ILE A 249 1.19 9.61 1.34
N GLY A 250 0.00 10.12 1.00
CA GLY A 250 -0.51 11.38 1.53
C GLY A 250 -0.56 11.43 3.06
N ARG A 251 -0.61 10.27 3.74
CA ARG A 251 -0.58 10.20 5.21
C ARG A 251 0.82 10.38 5.79
N GLY A 252 1.86 9.96 5.08
CA GLY A 252 3.26 10.13 5.47
C GLY A 252 3.89 11.47 5.05
N LEU A 253 3.21 12.28 4.24
CA LEU A 253 3.69 13.60 3.79
C LEU A 253 3.37 14.75 4.76
N ARG A 254 2.79 14.45 5.92
CA ARG A 254 2.42 15.48 6.90
C ARG A 254 3.65 15.97 7.66
N ILE A 255 3.64 17.25 8.04
CA ILE A 255 4.67 17.83 8.92
C ILE A 255 4.55 17.19 10.31
N CYS A 256 5.64 16.60 10.79
CA CYS A 256 5.73 15.90 12.06
C CYS A 256 5.50 16.83 13.26
N VAL A 257 5.16 16.23 14.40
CA VAL A 257 4.99 16.91 15.68
C VAL A 257 5.95 16.37 16.74
N ASN A 258 6.41 17.23 17.63
CA ASN A 258 7.17 16.83 18.81
C ASN A 258 6.23 16.38 19.95
N THR A 259 6.81 15.92 21.06
CA THR A 259 6.09 15.50 22.28
C THR A 259 5.16 16.56 22.87
N ASP A 260 5.43 17.85 22.64
CA ASP A 260 4.58 18.96 23.09
C ASP A 260 3.38 19.21 22.15
N GLY A 261 3.27 18.43 21.07
CA GLY A 261 2.25 18.57 20.03
C GLY A 261 2.53 19.74 19.07
N GLN A 262 3.74 20.29 19.06
CA GLN A 262 4.15 21.37 18.17
C GLN A 262 4.69 20.80 16.87
N ARG A 263 4.25 21.36 15.74
CA ARG A 263 4.75 20.96 14.41
C ARG A 263 6.20 21.43 14.21
N VAL A 264 7.05 20.54 13.73
CA VAL A 264 8.48 20.80 13.51
C VAL A 264 8.72 20.97 12.01
N TYR A 265 9.15 22.17 11.62
CA TYR A 265 9.38 22.54 10.22
C TYR A 265 10.88 22.51 9.89
N ASP A 266 11.19 22.10 8.67
CA ASP A 266 12.53 22.17 8.12
C ASP A 266 12.86 23.60 7.64
N SER A 267 14.13 23.97 7.74
CA SER A 267 14.63 25.21 7.12
C SER A 267 14.65 25.08 5.60
N LEU A 268 14.42 26.17 4.86
CA LEU A 268 14.48 26.20 3.40
C LEU A 268 15.88 25.87 2.84
N THR A 269 16.92 26.08 3.64
CA THR A 269 18.32 25.85 3.25
C THR A 269 18.87 24.50 3.73
N VAL A 270 18.03 23.65 4.33
CA VAL A 270 18.49 22.36 4.86
C VAL A 270 18.88 21.42 3.73
N THR A 271 20.02 20.75 3.87
CA THR A 271 20.43 19.69 2.94
C THR A 271 19.48 18.49 3.06
N ASP A 272 19.44 17.64 2.03
CA ASP A 272 18.57 16.45 2.03
C ASP A 272 18.88 15.51 3.22
N ASP A 273 20.15 15.43 3.65
CA ASP A 273 20.60 14.59 4.76
C ASP A 273 20.19 15.12 6.14
N GLU A 274 20.08 16.44 6.28
CA GLU A 274 19.72 17.08 7.55
C GLU A 274 18.20 17.23 7.73
N ARG A 275 17.42 17.08 6.64
CA ARG A 275 15.97 17.21 6.66
C ARG A 275 15.31 16.27 7.68
N ILE A 276 14.33 16.80 8.41
CA ILE A 276 13.54 16.12 9.43
C ILE A 276 12.33 15.45 8.78
N ASN A 277 11.51 16.20 8.05
CA ASN A 277 10.26 15.73 7.43
C ASN A 277 10.53 15.00 6.11
N GLN A 278 11.35 13.95 6.16
CA GLN A 278 11.65 13.10 5.01
C GLN A 278 10.96 11.74 5.16
N LEU A 279 9.94 11.50 4.35
CA LEU A 279 9.31 10.19 4.21
C LEU A 279 10.22 9.27 3.41
N THR A 280 10.59 8.11 3.98
CA THR A 280 11.28 7.05 3.24
C THR A 280 10.27 5.97 2.87
N ILE A 281 10.25 5.61 1.61
CA ILE A 281 9.38 4.55 1.09
C ILE A 281 10.28 3.38 0.72
N ILE A 282 9.95 2.19 1.23
CA ILE A 282 10.54 0.91 0.82
C ILE A 282 9.50 0.24 -0.09
N PRO A 283 9.56 0.49 -1.41
CA PRO A 283 8.57 -0.01 -2.33
C PRO A 283 8.81 -1.49 -2.66
N ASN A 284 7.77 -2.16 -3.18
CA ASN A 284 7.97 -3.29 -4.07
C ASN A 284 8.02 -2.79 -5.53
N GLU A 285 8.32 -3.67 -6.49
CA GLU A 285 8.44 -3.29 -7.91
C GLU A 285 7.26 -2.45 -8.41
N SER A 286 6.03 -2.83 -8.05
CA SER A 286 4.81 -2.12 -8.45
C SER A 286 4.64 -0.75 -7.78
N TYR A 287 5.11 -0.59 -6.54
CA TYR A 287 5.04 0.68 -5.81
C TYR A 287 6.15 1.64 -6.24
N GLU A 288 7.31 1.12 -6.64
CA GLU A 288 8.41 1.90 -7.18
C GLU A 288 7.96 2.63 -8.45
N THR A 289 7.19 1.95 -9.30
CA THR A 289 6.66 2.52 -10.55
C THR A 289 5.77 3.72 -10.23
N PHE A 290 4.86 3.51 -9.29
CA PHE A 290 3.93 4.53 -8.84
C PHE A 290 4.64 5.73 -8.22
N VAL A 291 5.63 5.52 -7.34
CA VAL A 291 6.40 6.63 -6.71
C VAL A 291 7.20 7.40 -7.75
N THR A 292 7.81 6.72 -8.70
CA THR A 292 8.61 7.35 -9.76
C THR A 292 7.71 8.25 -10.62
N GLN A 293 6.57 7.73 -11.08
CA GLN A 293 5.59 8.50 -11.83
C GLN A 293 5.04 9.66 -11.02
N TYR A 294 4.67 9.44 -9.76
CA TYR A 294 4.16 10.50 -8.90
C TYR A 294 5.19 11.62 -8.68
N GLN A 295 6.47 11.28 -8.58
CA GLN A 295 7.55 12.27 -8.51
C GLN A 295 7.74 13.01 -9.84
N GLU A 296 7.57 12.34 -10.98
CA GLU A 296 7.59 12.95 -12.31
C GLU A 296 6.42 13.90 -12.51
N GLU A 297 5.19 13.49 -12.18
CA GLU A 297 4.00 14.35 -12.20
C GLU A 297 4.21 15.62 -11.35
N ILE A 298 4.77 15.49 -10.15
CA ILE A 298 5.09 16.65 -9.30
C ILE A 298 6.13 17.54 -9.99
N LYS A 299 7.15 16.98 -10.64
CA LYS A 299 8.14 17.77 -11.37
C LYS A 299 7.53 18.46 -12.59
N GLU A 300 6.59 17.84 -13.30
CA GLU A 300 5.92 18.47 -14.43
C GLU A 300 5.02 19.63 -14.00
N VAL A 301 4.27 19.44 -12.90
CA VAL A 301 3.34 20.45 -12.38
C VAL A 301 4.09 21.63 -11.76
N TYR A 302 5.15 21.37 -11.00
CA TYR A 302 5.87 22.40 -10.23
C TYR A 302 7.23 22.81 -10.84
N GLY A 303 7.72 22.13 -11.88
CA GLY A 303 8.98 22.43 -12.58
C GLY A 303 10.24 21.94 -11.85
N THR A 304 10.64 22.64 -10.79
CA THR A 304 11.89 22.34 -10.06
C THR A 304 11.62 21.98 -8.60
N LYS A 305 12.54 21.26 -7.94
CA LYS A 305 12.45 20.93 -6.49
C LYS A 305 12.27 22.17 -5.58
N GLN A 306 12.60 23.37 -6.08
CA GLN A 306 12.55 24.65 -5.37
C GLN A 306 11.26 25.44 -5.61
N ALA A 307 10.44 25.05 -6.59
CA ALA A 307 9.24 25.78 -7.00
C ALA A 307 7.95 25.28 -6.29
N GLY A 308 8.06 24.25 -5.46
CA GLY A 308 7.00 23.88 -4.51
C GLY A 308 6.82 24.95 -3.41
N ALA A 309 5.63 24.99 -2.79
CA ALA A 309 5.40 25.85 -1.64
C ALA A 309 6.43 25.55 -0.54
N GLY A 310 7.13 26.60 -0.05
CA GLY A 310 8.08 26.46 1.05
C GLY A 310 7.42 25.83 2.27
N MET A 311 8.12 24.90 2.94
CA MET A 311 7.64 24.26 4.17
C MET A 311 7.74 25.21 5.37
N THR A 312 7.14 26.40 5.27
CA THR A 312 7.26 27.45 6.29
C THR A 312 5.90 27.87 6.86
N HIS A 313 5.84 28.03 8.18
CA HIS A 313 4.74 28.71 8.88
C HIS A 313 4.79 30.24 8.76
N THR A 314 5.72 30.75 7.95
CA THR A 314 5.97 32.17 7.78
C THR A 314 5.56 32.60 6.39
N HIS A 315 4.58 33.49 6.33
CA HIS A 315 4.40 34.36 5.17
C HIS A 315 5.11 35.67 5.53
N LYS A 316 6.17 36.03 4.78
CA LYS A 316 6.98 37.26 5.02
C LYS A 316 7.67 37.33 6.40
N GLY A 317 8.11 36.21 6.95
CA GLY A 317 8.91 36.19 8.20
C GLY A 317 8.13 36.32 9.51
N GLU A 318 6.80 36.47 9.46
CA GLU A 318 5.95 36.47 10.65
C GLU A 318 5.39 35.07 10.93
N LYS A 319 5.48 34.60 12.19
CA LYS A 319 4.93 33.30 12.61
C LYS A 319 3.39 33.37 12.59
N GLN A 320 2.74 32.79 11.58
CA GLN A 320 1.28 32.60 11.64
C GLN A 320 0.92 31.32 12.41
N ASN A 321 -0.27 31.29 13.00
CA ASN A 321 -0.89 30.18 13.75
C ASN A 321 -0.39 29.91 15.19
N GLN A 322 0.28 30.86 15.85
CA GLN A 322 0.35 30.80 17.32
C GLN A 322 -0.99 31.27 17.91
N VAL A 323 -1.91 30.32 18.12
CA VAL A 323 -3.09 30.59 18.93
C VAL A 323 -2.68 30.50 20.40
N HIS A 324 -2.40 31.66 21.02
CA HIS A 324 -2.17 31.71 22.46
C HIS A 324 -3.49 31.50 23.20
N PHE A 325 -3.76 30.25 23.60
CA PHE A 325 -4.84 29.97 24.53
C PHE A 325 -4.42 30.39 25.94
N LYS A 326 -4.89 31.56 26.39
CA LYS A 326 -4.86 31.88 27.81
C LYS A 326 -5.99 31.11 28.49
N ARG A 327 -5.63 30.02 29.20
CA ARG A 327 -6.58 29.35 30.09
C ARG A 327 -7.09 30.36 31.09
N SER A 328 -8.39 30.63 31.08
CA SER A 328 -9.02 31.48 32.09
C SER A 328 -8.77 30.86 33.46
N LYS A 329 -8.18 31.64 34.38
CA LYS A 329 -7.96 31.24 35.78
C LYS A 329 -9.24 31.33 36.63
N ASN A 330 -10.36 31.68 36.01
CA ASN A 330 -11.64 31.75 36.70
C ASN A 330 -12.13 30.33 37.01
N GLU A 331 -12.11 29.98 38.30
CA GLU A 331 -12.48 28.67 38.83
C GLU A 331 -13.92 28.29 38.45
N THR A 332 -14.83 29.27 38.44
CA THR A 332 -16.25 29.09 38.11
C THR A 332 -16.44 28.70 36.64
N ILE A 333 -15.69 29.34 35.73
CA ILE A 333 -15.71 29.02 34.29
C ILE A 333 -15.09 27.64 34.03
N ASN A 334 -13.99 27.29 34.72
CA ASN A 334 -13.39 25.96 34.61
C ASN A 334 -14.35 24.85 35.08
N GLN A 335 -15.09 25.07 36.18
CA GLN A 335 -16.08 24.11 36.65
C GLN A 335 -17.26 23.97 35.70
N ALA A 336 -17.79 25.09 35.18
CA ALA A 336 -18.85 25.08 34.18
C ALA A 336 -18.41 24.37 32.88
N PHE A 337 -17.20 24.67 32.40
CA PHE A 337 -16.61 24.02 31.24
C PHE A 337 -16.39 22.52 31.46
N LYS A 338 -15.86 22.10 32.62
CA LYS A 338 -15.72 20.68 32.96
C LYS A 338 -17.08 19.97 32.97
N ARG A 339 -18.13 20.57 33.57
CA ARG A 339 -19.49 20.01 33.52
C ARG A 339 -20.01 19.89 32.09
N PHE A 340 -19.85 20.93 31.29
CA PHE A 340 -20.25 20.93 29.88
C PHE A 340 -19.50 19.87 29.08
N TRP A 341 -18.18 19.79 29.24
CA TRP A 341 -17.33 18.83 28.56
C TRP A 341 -17.66 17.39 28.99
N SER A 342 -17.89 17.13 30.28
CA SER A 342 -18.34 15.81 30.74
C SER A 342 -19.73 15.42 30.23
N ALA A 343 -20.60 16.40 29.93
CA ALA A 343 -21.89 16.12 29.29
C ALA A 343 -21.74 15.86 27.78
N LEU A 344 -20.86 16.61 27.10
CA LEU A 344 -20.62 16.52 25.66
C LEU A 344 -19.75 15.33 25.26
N ALA A 345 -18.75 14.98 26.07
CA ALA A 345 -17.82 13.87 25.84
C ALA A 345 -18.46 12.49 26.08
N LYS A 346 -19.76 12.42 26.34
CA LYS A 346 -20.49 11.16 26.42
C LYS A 346 -20.50 10.52 25.04
N LYS A 347 -19.94 9.32 24.94
CA LYS A 347 -19.99 8.51 23.72
C LYS A 347 -21.43 8.15 23.43
N THR A 348 -21.99 8.68 22.35
CA THR A 348 -23.34 8.33 21.88
C THR A 348 -23.25 7.10 20.98
N ASN A 349 -23.93 6.02 21.36
CA ASN A 349 -24.15 4.89 20.46
C ASN A 349 -25.42 5.17 19.66
N TYR A 350 -25.31 5.18 18.34
CA TYR A 350 -26.46 5.29 17.44
C TYR A 350 -26.94 3.88 17.09
N THR A 351 -28.14 3.54 17.54
CA THR A 351 -28.79 2.28 17.17
C THR A 351 -29.85 2.59 16.15
N VAL A 352 -29.69 2.06 14.94
CA VAL A 352 -30.71 2.10 13.91
C VAL A 352 -31.51 0.81 13.99
N SER A 353 -32.82 0.93 14.17
CA SER A 353 -33.75 -0.18 14.02
C SER A 353 -34.32 -0.10 12.61
N PHE A 354 -34.16 -1.19 11.86
CA PHE A 354 -34.77 -1.34 10.55
C PHE A 354 -35.94 -2.31 10.65
N ASP A 355 -37.00 -2.04 9.90
CA ASP A 355 -38.03 -3.04 9.63
C ASP A 355 -37.50 -3.99 8.54
N GLU A 356 -37.00 -5.15 8.97
CA GLU A 356 -36.43 -6.17 8.09
C GLU A 356 -37.42 -6.64 7.03
N GLN A 357 -38.70 -6.78 7.38
CA GLN A 357 -39.74 -7.26 6.45
C GLN A 357 -40.00 -6.23 5.34
N ALA A 358 -40.05 -4.95 5.70
CA ALA A 358 -40.21 -3.88 4.74
C ALA A 358 -38.99 -3.75 3.81
N LEU A 359 -37.77 -3.96 4.33
CA LEU A 359 -36.54 -3.92 3.54
C LEU A 359 -36.48 -5.06 2.53
N ILE A 360 -36.73 -6.30 2.98
CA ILE A 360 -36.76 -7.49 2.10
C ILE A 360 -37.75 -7.28 0.95
N LYS A 361 -38.96 -6.80 1.26
CA LYS A 361 -39.97 -6.53 0.25
C LYS A 361 -39.50 -5.51 -0.80
N ARG A 362 -38.91 -4.40 -0.36
CA ARG A 362 -38.38 -3.36 -1.27
C ARG A 362 -37.21 -3.85 -2.12
N SER A 363 -36.33 -4.67 -1.54
CA SER A 363 -35.20 -5.26 -2.26
C SER A 363 -35.67 -6.22 -3.35
N ILE A 364 -36.66 -7.07 -3.07
CA ILE A 364 -37.25 -7.97 -4.07
C ILE A 364 -37.89 -7.16 -5.21
N GLU A 365 -38.64 -6.10 -4.88
CA GLU A 365 -39.25 -5.21 -5.88
C GLU A 365 -38.20 -4.50 -6.75
N ALA A 366 -37.04 -4.15 -6.19
CA ALA A 366 -35.95 -3.51 -6.93
C ALA A 366 -35.17 -4.51 -7.81
N LEU A 367 -34.85 -5.70 -7.29
CA LEU A 367 -34.15 -6.75 -8.03
C LEU A 367 -34.95 -7.21 -9.25
N ASN A 368 -36.27 -7.37 -9.10
CA ASN A 368 -37.14 -7.78 -10.20
C ASN A 368 -37.28 -6.72 -11.31
N LYS A 369 -36.82 -5.48 -11.09
CA LYS A 369 -36.79 -4.43 -12.12
C LYS A 369 -35.50 -4.42 -12.93
N ILE A 370 -34.49 -5.20 -12.56
CA ILE A 370 -33.21 -5.23 -13.26
C ILE A 370 -33.39 -6.06 -14.53
N GLU A 371 -33.36 -5.39 -15.68
CA GLU A 371 -33.27 -6.04 -16.99
C GLU A 371 -31.81 -6.14 -17.41
N ILE A 372 -31.34 -7.38 -17.66
CA ILE A 372 -30.01 -7.64 -18.20
C ILE A 372 -30.17 -7.79 -19.72
N ALA A 373 -29.42 -7.00 -20.50
CA ALA A 373 -29.44 -7.08 -21.95
C ALA A 373 -28.90 -8.44 -22.44
N ASP A 374 -29.51 -8.98 -23.50
CA ASP A 374 -29.06 -10.21 -24.14
C ASP A 374 -27.61 -10.07 -24.65
N TYR A 375 -26.81 -11.13 -24.48
CA TYR A 375 -25.47 -11.21 -25.05
C TYR A 375 -25.59 -11.47 -26.57
N VAL A 376 -25.21 -10.49 -27.39
CA VAL A 376 -25.32 -10.58 -28.87
C VAL A 376 -23.92 -10.67 -29.47
N ALA A 377 -23.71 -11.63 -30.38
CA ALA A 377 -22.54 -11.65 -31.25
C ALA A 377 -22.87 -10.99 -32.58
N GLU A 378 -22.05 -10.02 -32.98
CA GLU A 378 -22.10 -9.37 -34.28
C GLU A 378 -21.04 -10.01 -35.18
N VAL A 379 -21.48 -10.65 -36.27
CA VAL A 379 -20.59 -11.24 -37.27
C VAL A 379 -20.60 -10.32 -38.49
N SER A 380 -19.44 -9.74 -38.81
CA SER A 380 -19.27 -8.94 -40.03
C SER A 380 -18.44 -9.71 -41.06
N SER A 381 -18.93 -9.73 -42.29
CA SER A 381 -18.24 -10.34 -43.43
C SER A 381 -17.47 -9.26 -44.19
N ARG A 382 -16.20 -9.52 -44.51
CA ARG A 382 -15.38 -8.63 -45.34
C ARG A 382 -14.67 -9.45 -46.41
N SER A 383 -14.75 -8.98 -47.65
CA SER A 383 -14.06 -9.56 -48.80
C SER A 383 -12.74 -8.83 -48.99
N ILE A 384 -11.62 -9.56 -48.98
CA ILE A 384 -10.30 -9.00 -49.26
C ILE A 384 -10.07 -9.06 -50.77
N GLY A 385 -10.00 -7.90 -51.42
CA GLY A 385 -9.82 -7.80 -52.87
C GLY A 385 -8.35 -7.82 -53.31
N ALA A 386 -7.46 -7.21 -52.53
CA ALA A 386 -6.02 -7.18 -52.80
C ALA A 386 -5.21 -6.98 -51.53
N ILE A 387 -4.05 -7.63 -51.45
CA ILE A 387 -3.06 -7.48 -50.37
C ILE A 387 -1.81 -6.87 -51.00
N SER A 388 -1.39 -5.70 -50.51
CA SER A 388 -0.20 -4.98 -50.97
C SER A 388 0.67 -4.54 -49.78
N GLU A 389 1.91 -4.11 -50.02
CA GLU A 389 2.81 -3.61 -48.96
C GLU A 389 2.24 -2.39 -48.19
N ASP A 390 1.34 -1.62 -48.82
CA ASP A 390 0.67 -0.48 -48.20
C ASP A 390 -0.61 -0.85 -47.41
N GLY A 391 -0.97 -2.14 -47.36
CA GLY A 391 -2.10 -2.66 -46.59
C GLY A 391 -3.11 -3.48 -47.40
N ILE A 392 -4.16 -3.92 -46.69
CA ILE A 392 -5.24 -4.76 -47.21
C ILE A 392 -6.41 -3.86 -47.61
N LYS A 393 -6.83 -3.92 -48.89
CA LYS A 393 -8.09 -3.30 -49.34
C LYS A 393 -9.22 -4.31 -49.22
N ASP A 394 -10.12 -4.09 -48.27
CA ASP A 394 -11.32 -4.89 -48.04
C ASP A 394 -12.61 -4.16 -48.45
N GLN A 395 -13.61 -4.93 -48.89
CA GLN A 395 -14.99 -4.47 -49.08
C GLN A 395 -15.90 -5.10 -48.02
N PHE A 396 -16.71 -4.27 -47.37
CA PHE A 396 -17.66 -4.69 -46.34
C PHE A 396 -18.85 -5.41 -46.98
N GLY A 397 -19.09 -6.66 -46.59
CA GLY A 397 -20.10 -7.56 -47.15
C GLY A 397 -21.39 -7.68 -46.33
N GLY A 398 -21.52 -6.92 -45.22
CA GLY A 398 -22.69 -6.92 -44.35
C GLY A 398 -22.42 -7.43 -42.93
N THR A 399 -23.42 -7.24 -42.05
CA THR A 399 -23.42 -7.68 -40.66
C THR A 399 -24.70 -8.48 -40.36
N GLU A 400 -24.57 -9.57 -39.60
CA GLU A 400 -25.69 -10.22 -38.91
C GLU A 400 -25.43 -10.32 -37.40
N SER A 401 -26.51 -10.25 -36.61
CA SER A 401 -26.46 -10.30 -35.15
C SER A 401 -27.18 -11.55 -34.64
N TYR A 402 -26.49 -12.36 -33.84
CA TYR A 402 -27.02 -13.59 -33.25
C TYR A 402 -27.11 -13.46 -31.73
N LYS A 403 -28.28 -13.75 -31.14
CA LYS A 403 -28.42 -13.87 -29.68
C LYS A 403 -27.72 -15.14 -29.20
N LEU A 404 -26.73 -14.98 -28.33
CA LEU A 404 -25.98 -16.10 -27.75
C LEU A 404 -26.52 -16.41 -26.34
N LYS A 405 -26.61 -17.71 -26.00
CA LYS A 405 -26.87 -18.14 -24.62
C LYS A 405 -25.57 -18.06 -23.82
N ALA A 406 -25.44 -17.06 -22.97
CA ALA A 406 -24.33 -16.99 -22.02
C ALA A 406 -24.44 -18.13 -20.99
N LYS A 407 -23.36 -18.90 -20.82
CA LYS A 407 -23.18 -19.79 -19.67
C LYS A 407 -22.50 -18.99 -18.56
N TYR A 408 -23.28 -18.44 -17.65
CA TYR A 408 -22.73 -17.87 -16.43
C TYR A 408 -22.34 -19.01 -15.48
N THR A 409 -21.14 -18.94 -14.90
CA THR A 409 -20.82 -19.68 -13.68
C THR A 409 -21.81 -19.29 -12.59
N ALA A 410 -22.23 -20.23 -11.76
CA ALA A 410 -23.09 -19.92 -10.62
C ALA A 410 -22.36 -18.92 -9.71
N LEU A 411 -22.78 -17.66 -9.77
CA LEU A 411 -22.27 -16.60 -8.90
C LEU A 411 -23.07 -16.69 -7.61
N ASP A 412 -22.38 -16.75 -6.47
CA ASP A 412 -23.03 -16.67 -5.17
C ASP A 412 -23.43 -15.22 -4.89
N LEU A 413 -24.58 -14.83 -5.44
CA LEU A 413 -25.16 -13.49 -5.27
C LEU A 413 -25.46 -13.18 -3.80
N VAL A 414 -25.71 -14.20 -2.97
CA VAL A 414 -25.99 -14.02 -1.55
C VAL A 414 -24.71 -13.62 -0.81
N GLU A 415 -23.59 -14.26 -1.15
CA GLU A 415 -22.27 -13.88 -0.66
C GLU A 415 -21.89 -12.46 -1.10
N GLU A 416 -22.04 -12.13 -2.38
CA GLU A 416 -21.69 -10.82 -2.92
C GLU A 416 -22.53 -9.68 -2.30
N ILE A 417 -23.82 -9.92 -2.04
CA ILE A 417 -24.70 -8.97 -1.36
C ILE A 417 -24.29 -8.85 0.12
N SER A 418 -24.08 -9.97 0.81
CA SER A 418 -23.65 -10.01 2.21
C SER A 418 -22.34 -9.23 2.43
N GLU A 419 -21.34 -9.42 1.56
CA GLU A 419 -20.06 -8.72 1.63
C GLU A 419 -20.20 -7.21 1.39
N ASN A 420 -21.00 -6.80 0.41
CA ASN A 420 -21.11 -5.39 0.03
C ASN A 420 -22.06 -4.59 0.93
N THR A 421 -23.11 -5.20 1.49
CA THR A 421 -24.09 -4.50 2.33
C THR A 421 -23.88 -4.71 3.82
N GLY A 422 -22.99 -5.65 4.22
CA GLY A 422 -22.75 -5.99 5.61
C GLY A 422 -23.94 -6.67 6.30
N ILE A 423 -24.88 -7.19 5.52
CA ILE A 423 -26.05 -7.96 6.00
C ILE A 423 -25.60 -9.40 6.19
N SER A 424 -26.15 -10.10 7.18
CA SER A 424 -25.78 -11.50 7.40
C SER A 424 -26.21 -12.38 6.22
N TYR A 425 -25.44 -13.41 5.90
CA TYR A 425 -25.76 -14.37 4.83
C TYR A 425 -27.14 -15.04 4.96
N ILE A 426 -27.72 -15.10 6.17
CA ILE A 426 -29.07 -15.66 6.41
C ILE A 426 -30.16 -14.65 6.04
N THR A 427 -29.82 -13.35 6.06
CA THR A 427 -30.72 -12.23 5.85
C THR A 427 -30.58 -11.63 4.44
N ALA A 428 -29.43 -11.83 3.79
CA ALA A 428 -29.19 -11.59 2.36
C ALA A 428 -29.85 -12.70 1.53
#